data_AF-A0ABD5PWR9-F1
#
_entry.id   AF-A0ABD5PWR9-F1
#
_cell.length_a   1.000
_cell.length_b   1.000
_cell.length_c   1.000
_cell.angle_alpha   90.00
_cell.angle_beta   90.00
_cell.angle_gamma   90.00
#
_symmetry.space_group_name_H-M   'P 1'
#
loop_
_entity.id
_entity.type
_entity.pdbx_description
1 polymer ?
#
loop_
_entity_poly.entity_id
_entity_poly.type
_entity_poly.pdbx_seq_one_letter_code
_entity_poly.pdbx_strand_id
1 'polypeptide(L)' 'MAETETVASDKGIGLATLFTLLAAGATIAMFVAPGTELAAWGFAAAVTAGVLAVAAVHIYW' A
#
# COMPACT_ATOMS: atom_id res chain seq x y z
N MET A 1 18.13 -34.17 7.33
CA MET A 1 16.84 -33.58 7.75
C MET A 1 16.98 -32.08 7.53
N ALA A 2 16.40 -31.54 6.46
CA ALA A 2 16.44 -30.09 6.24
C ALA A 2 15.44 -29.47 7.23
N GLU A 3 15.97 -28.89 8.30
CA GLU A 3 15.19 -28.12 9.26
C GLU A 3 14.57 -26.95 8.49
N THR A 4 13.25 -26.88 8.45
CA THR A 4 12.55 -25.76 7.83
C THR A 4 12.68 -24.58 8.79
N GLU A 5 13.73 -23.78 8.63
CA GLU A 5 13.86 -22.53 9.39
C GLU A 5 12.61 -21.69 9.09
N THR A 6 11.80 -21.46 10.12
CA THR A 6 10.65 -20.55 10.02
C THR A 6 11.23 -19.15 9.96
N VAL A 7 11.46 -18.64 8.76
CA VAL A 7 11.89 -17.24 8.57
C VAL A 7 10.76 -16.36 9.08
N ALA A 8 10.99 -15.69 10.21
CA ALA A 8 10.04 -14.73 10.75
C ALA A 8 9.92 -13.56 9.76
N SER A 9 8.76 -13.45 9.11
CA SER A 9 8.48 -12.39 8.14
C SER A 9 8.07 -11.10 8.86
N ASP A 10 8.75 -10.00 8.55
CA ASP A 10 8.38 -8.66 9.01
C ASP A 10 7.10 -8.20 8.29
N LYS A 11 5.99 -8.29 9.02
CA LYS A 11 4.66 -7.93 8.50
C LYS A 11 4.50 -6.42 8.33
N GLY A 12 5.18 -5.62 9.17
CA GLY A 12 5.13 -4.16 9.12
C GLY A 12 5.71 -3.65 7.81
N ILE A 13 6.93 -4.08 7.47
CA ILE A 13 7.59 -3.76 6.20
C ILE A 13 6.77 -4.28 5.01
N GLY A 14 6.29 -5.53 5.07
CA GLY A 14 5.54 -6.14 3.98
C GLY A 14 4.25 -5.38 3.64
N LEU A 15 3.42 -5.08 4.64
CA LEU A 15 2.17 -4.34 4.47
C LEU A 15 2.42 -2.88 4.09
N ALA A 16 3.40 -2.22 4.70
CA ALA A 16 3.74 -0.84 4.36
C ALA A 16 4.15 -0.71 2.88
N THR A 17 4.96 -1.64 2.39
CA THR A 17 5.40 -1.70 0.99
C THR A 17 4.22 -1.94 0.05
N LEU A 18 3.34 -2.89 0.38
CA LEU A 18 2.15 -3.19 -0.42
C LEU A 18 1.25 -1.95 -0.58
N PHE A 19 0.92 -1.29 0.53
CA PHE A 19 -0.01 -0.16 0.51
C PHE A 19 0.59 1.09 -0.13
N THR A 20 1.90 1.33 0.03
CA THR A 20 2.57 2.43 -0.67
C THR A 20 2.62 2.19 -2.19
N LEU A 21 2.85 0.96 -2.64
CA LEU A 21 2.75 0.62 -4.07
C LEU A 21 1.32 0.80 -4.61
N LEU A 22 0.31 0.40 -3.85
CA LEU A 22 -1.09 0.61 -4.20
C LEU A 22 -1.40 2.12 -4.32
N ALA A 23 -0.93 2.92 -3.36
CA ALA A 23 -1.10 4.37 -3.36
C ALA A 23 -0.44 5.03 -4.57
N ALA A 24 0.76 4.58 -4.92
CA ALA A 24 1.47 5.05 -6.12
C ALA A 24 0.68 4.72 -7.40
N GLY A 25 0.17 3.49 -7.53
CA GLY A 25 -0.66 3.08 -8.67
C GLY A 25 -1.95 3.92 -8.80
N ALA A 26 -2.64 4.15 -7.68
CA ALA A 26 -3.84 4.99 -7.65
C ALA A 26 -3.53 6.46 -8.01
N THR A 27 -2.38 6.97 -7.58
CA THR A 27 -1.89 8.30 -7.96
C THR A 27 -1.59 8.40 -9.45
N ILE A 28 -1.01 7.35 -10.05
CA ILE A 28 -0.78 7.30 -11.50
C ILE A 28 -2.12 7.32 -12.25
N ALA A 29 -3.12 6.55 -11.80
CA ALA A 29 -4.46 6.56 -12.39
C ALA A 29 -5.11 7.96 -12.34
N MET A 30 -4.92 8.68 -11.23
CA MET A 30 -5.34 10.08 -11.11
C MET A 30 -4.59 11.00 -12.09
N PHE A 31 -3.29 10.79 -12.24
CA PHE A 31 -2.44 11.64 -13.07
C PHE A 31 -2.74 11.52 -14.57
N VAL A 32 -3.07 10.32 -15.06
CA VAL A 32 -3.28 10.08 -16.50
C VAL A 32 -4.68 10.45 -17.00
N ALA A 33 -5.66 10.64 -16.11
CA ALA A 33 -7.05 10.94 -16.46
C ALA A 33 -7.62 12.18 -15.73
N PRO A 34 -6.95 13.35 -15.81
CA PRO A 34 -7.34 14.54 -15.05
C PRO A 34 -8.74 15.04 -15.44
N GLY A 35 -9.48 15.54 -14.45
CA GLY A 35 -10.83 16.09 -14.66
C GLY A 35 -11.93 15.05 -14.87
N THR A 36 -11.62 13.76 -14.71
CA THR A 36 -12.59 12.66 -14.81
C THR A 36 -12.94 12.08 -13.44
N GLU A 37 -14.04 11.32 -13.38
CA GLU A 37 -14.41 10.57 -12.17
C GLU A 37 -13.33 9.59 -11.74
N LEU A 38 -12.61 8.98 -12.70
CA LEU A 38 -11.50 8.08 -12.43
C LEU A 38 -10.39 8.76 -11.63
N ALA A 39 -10.13 10.05 -11.86
CA ALA A 39 -9.15 10.78 -11.07
C ALA A 39 -9.62 11.03 -9.63
N ALA A 40 -10.90 11.29 -9.41
CA ALA A 40 -11.46 11.42 -8.06
C ALA A 40 -11.33 10.11 -7.27
N TRP A 41 -11.64 8.97 -7.92
CA TRP A 41 -11.46 7.65 -7.33
C TRP A 41 -9.98 7.30 -7.11
N GLY A 42 -9.09 7.69 -8.03
CA GLY A 42 -7.65 7.52 -7.89
C GLY A 42 -7.09 8.27 -6.67
N PHE A 43 -7.52 9.51 -6.46
CA PHE A 43 -7.17 10.28 -5.26
C PHE A 43 -7.67 9.59 -3.98
N ALA A 44 -8.96 9.23 -3.94
CA ALA A 44 -9.57 8.60 -2.76
C ALA A 44 -8.87 7.27 -2.40
N ALA A 45 -8.55 6.45 -3.41
CA ALA A 45 -7.82 5.20 -3.23
C ALA A 45 -6.38 5.43 -2.75
N ALA A 46 -5.68 6.42 -3.30
CA ALA A 46 -4.31 6.76 -2.88
C ALA A 46 -4.26 7.19 -1.41
N VAL A 47 -5.18 8.06 -0.97
CA VAL A 47 -5.27 8.50 0.43
C VAL A 47 -5.60 7.33 1.34
N THR A 48 -6.58 6.50 0.98
CA THR A 48 -6.98 5.33 1.78
C THR A 48 -5.83 4.34 1.93
N ALA A 49 -5.12 4.06 0.84
CA ALA A 49 -3.93 3.20 0.86
C ALA A 49 -2.82 3.78 1.74
N GLY A 50 -2.56 5.10 1.65
CA GLY A 50 -1.60 5.78 2.52
C GLY A 50 -1.93 5.66 4.01
N VAL A 51 -3.20 5.83 4.39
CA VAL A 51 -3.65 5.65 5.78
C VAL A 51 -3.45 4.21 6.24
N LEU A 52 -3.78 3.22 5.40
CA LEU A 52 -3.57 1.80 5.71
C LEU A 52 -2.08 1.46 5.85
N ALA A 53 -1.21 2.07 5.06
CA ALA A 53 0.25 1.90 5.19
C ALA A 53 0.72 2.37 6.58
N VAL A 54 0.31 3.56 7.01
CA VAL A 54 0.66 4.12 8.33
C VAL A 54 0.11 3.24 9.46
N ALA A 55 -1.15 2.80 9.34
CA ALA A 55 -1.77 1.92 10.32
C ALA A 55 -1.04 0.57 10.43
N ALA A 56 -0.64 -0.02 9.30
CA ALA A 56 0.11 -1.27 9.28
C ALA A 56 1.46 -1.13 9.98
N VAL A 57 2.18 -0.04 9.77
CA VAL A 57 3.43 0.24 10.48
C VAL A 57 3.19 0.32 11.99
N HIS A 58 2.18 1.08 12.44
CA HIS A 58 1.91 1.24 13.88
C HIS A 58 1.43 -0.03 14.59
N ILE A 59 0.80 -0.96 13.87
CA ILE A 59 0.30 -2.21 14.46
C ILE A 59 1.41 -3.28 14.54
N TYR A 60 2.37 -3.25 13.62
CA TYR A 60 3.34 -4.34 13.43
C TYR A 60 4.81 -3.96 13.67
N TRP A 61 5.13 -2.69 13.90
CA TRP A 61 6.50 -2.21 14.23
C TRP A 61 6.51 -1.43 15.55
#